data_AF-A0A7G8BPQ2-F1
#
_entry.id   AF-A0A7G8BPQ2-F1
#
_cell.length_a   1.000
_cell.length_b   1.000
_cell.length_c   1.000
_cell.angle_alpha   90.00
_cell.angle_beta   90.00
_cell.angle_gamma   90.00
#
_symmetry.space_group_name_H-M   'P 1'
#
loop_
_entity.id
_entity.type
_entity.pdbx_description
1 polymer ?
#
loop_
_entity_poly.entity_id
_entity_poly.type
_entity_poly.pdbx_seq_one_letter_code
_entity_poly.pdbx_strand_id
1 'polypeptide(L)'
;MARPKTGERRRARQPLKIDRLPIEVRDKIQALRSKGKTWQEIEELSALPVDKGGFVAWDALPTPVLELFPDLRLPHTNLHRWYDLRVEQVQAEVLNRAQQARKIAEAFAAADLENSNDAVMNAARDIIFGLMERADDGSRMYASKALLALAEVVQEARKNDIRERQVAVDERKLKALEAREELTRRKLEAETEKAAKKLSKGQLTPEDLGRLAERTFGLKPVATHG
;
A
#
# COMPACT_ATOMS: atom_id res chain seq x y z
N MET A 1 10.98 -42.42 -12.52
CA MET A 1 11.01 -41.06 -11.93
C MET A 1 10.83 -41.17 -10.43
N ALA A 2 11.74 -40.58 -9.64
CA ALA A 2 11.67 -40.61 -8.18
C ALA A 2 10.38 -39.92 -7.68
N ARG A 3 9.69 -40.53 -6.70
CA ARG A 3 8.54 -39.89 -6.05
C ARG A 3 9.06 -38.69 -5.22
N PRO A 4 8.47 -37.49 -5.37
CA PRO A 4 8.86 -36.33 -4.55
C PRO A 4 8.70 -36.65 -3.07
N LYS A 5 9.70 -36.30 -2.27
CA LYS A 5 9.67 -36.47 -0.81
C LYS A 5 8.66 -35.51 -0.17
N THR A 6 8.20 -35.82 1.03
CA THR A 6 7.37 -34.92 1.86
C THR A 6 8.12 -33.59 2.06
N GLY A 7 7.45 -32.45 1.89
CA GLY A 7 8.07 -31.11 1.88
C GLY A 7 8.64 -30.61 0.53
N GLU A 8 8.75 -31.44 -0.51
CA GLU A 8 9.23 -30.97 -1.83
C GLU A 8 8.09 -30.40 -2.69
N ARG A 9 8.31 -29.19 -3.25
CA ARG A 9 7.34 -28.51 -4.12
C ARG A 9 7.11 -29.30 -5.41
N ARG A 10 5.86 -29.70 -5.65
CA ARG A 10 5.50 -30.46 -6.85
C ARG A 10 5.26 -29.55 -8.05
N ARG A 11 5.85 -29.91 -9.21
CA ARG A 11 5.63 -29.22 -10.50
C ARG A 11 4.19 -29.38 -11.02
N ALA A 12 3.50 -30.45 -10.64
CA ALA A 12 2.10 -30.71 -11.01
C ALA A 12 1.27 -31.10 -9.77
N ARG A 13 0.14 -30.42 -9.57
CA ARG A 13 -0.80 -30.67 -8.45
C ARG A 13 -1.62 -31.93 -8.76
N GLN A 14 -1.03 -33.10 -8.57
CA GLN A 14 -1.78 -34.36 -8.68
C GLN A 14 -2.80 -34.47 -7.54
N PRO A 15 -4.06 -34.86 -7.83
CA PRO A 15 -5.06 -35.08 -6.80
C PRO A 15 -4.65 -36.25 -5.90
N LEU A 16 -4.68 -36.04 -4.59
CA LEU A 16 -4.49 -37.08 -3.59
C LEU A 16 -5.82 -37.81 -3.33
N LYS A 17 -5.76 -38.98 -2.71
CA LYS A 17 -6.96 -39.76 -2.36
C LYS A 17 -7.94 -38.95 -1.49
N ILE A 18 -7.41 -38.21 -0.52
CA ILE A 18 -8.19 -37.35 0.38
C ILE A 18 -8.86 -36.19 -0.38
N ASP A 19 -8.32 -35.76 -1.54
CA ASP A 19 -8.95 -34.71 -2.35
C ASP A 19 -10.26 -35.18 -2.99
N ARG A 20 -10.51 -36.50 -3.04
CA ARG A 20 -11.74 -37.12 -3.56
C ARG A 20 -12.85 -37.25 -2.52
N LEU A 21 -12.54 -36.98 -1.25
CA LEU A 21 -13.53 -36.98 -0.17
C LEU A 21 -14.33 -35.67 -0.18
N PRO A 22 -15.55 -35.67 0.39
CA PRO A 22 -16.34 -34.46 0.60
C PRO A 22 -15.55 -33.38 1.34
N ILE A 23 -15.87 -32.11 1.05
CA ILE A 23 -15.16 -30.98 1.67
C ILE A 23 -15.28 -30.96 3.20
N GLU A 24 -16.44 -31.35 3.71
CA GLU A 24 -16.73 -31.43 5.14
C GLU A 24 -15.77 -32.36 5.90
N VAL A 25 -15.37 -33.46 5.26
CA VAL A 25 -14.38 -34.39 5.81
C VAL A 25 -13.01 -33.73 5.92
N ARG A 26 -12.63 -32.93 4.91
CA ARG A 26 -11.35 -32.20 4.88
C ARG A 26 -11.33 -31.10 5.93
N ASP A 27 -12.43 -30.37 6.09
CA ASP A 27 -12.57 -29.32 7.10
C ASP A 27 -12.51 -29.92 8.51
N LYS A 28 -13.12 -31.10 8.71
CA LYS A 28 -13.05 -31.81 9.98
C LYS A 28 -11.63 -32.27 10.31
N ILE A 29 -10.85 -32.76 9.34
CA ILE A 29 -9.44 -33.12 9.53
C ILE A 29 -8.64 -31.91 10.01
N GLN A 30 -8.83 -30.74 9.37
CA GLN A 30 -8.17 -29.50 9.78
C GLN A 30 -8.58 -29.08 11.20
N ALA A 31 -9.87 -29.13 11.51
CA ALA A 31 -10.40 -28.77 12.83
C ALA A 31 -9.92 -29.72 13.94
N LEU A 32 -9.78 -31.02 13.66
CA LEU A 32 -9.21 -31.97 14.62
C LEU A 32 -7.72 -31.70 14.84
N ARG A 33 -6.99 -31.37 13.76
CA ARG A 33 -5.57 -31.03 13.86
C ARG A 33 -5.33 -29.73 14.64
N SER A 34 -6.16 -28.71 14.42
CA SER A 34 -6.08 -27.45 15.17
C SER A 34 -6.43 -27.60 16.66
N LYS A 35 -7.24 -28.62 17.01
CA LYS A 35 -7.54 -29.03 18.39
C LYS A 35 -6.42 -29.88 19.04
N GLY A 36 -5.30 -30.07 18.34
CA GLY A 36 -4.14 -30.79 18.87
C GLY A 36 -4.18 -32.31 18.71
N LYS A 37 -5.16 -32.88 17.99
CA LYS A 37 -5.21 -34.32 17.74
C LYS A 37 -4.03 -34.77 16.88
N THR A 38 -3.49 -35.94 17.21
CA THR A 38 -2.43 -36.61 16.46
C THR A 38 -3.00 -37.27 15.20
N TRP A 39 -2.14 -37.59 14.23
CA TRP A 39 -2.58 -38.26 13.02
C TRP A 39 -3.15 -39.66 13.27
N GLN A 40 -2.66 -40.34 14.31
CA GLN A 40 -3.15 -41.66 14.74
C GLN A 40 -4.57 -41.56 15.30
N GLU A 41 -4.83 -40.59 16.18
CA GLU A 41 -6.19 -40.36 16.71
C GLU A 41 -7.17 -39.96 15.60
N ILE A 42 -6.73 -39.18 14.61
CA ILE A 42 -7.59 -38.80 13.46
C ILE A 42 -7.87 -40.02 12.57
N GLU A 43 -6.88 -40.90 12.36
CA GLU A 43 -7.08 -42.17 11.65
C GLU A 43 -8.11 -43.04 12.37
N GLU A 44 -8.00 -43.21 13.69
CA GLU A 44 -8.96 -43.97 14.50
C GLU A 44 -10.37 -43.40 14.42
N LEU A 45 -10.51 -42.08 14.58
CA LEU A 45 -11.80 -41.39 14.42
C LEU A 45 -12.37 -41.51 13.01
N SER A 46 -11.51 -41.62 11.98
CA SER A 46 -11.97 -41.77 10.60
C SER A 46 -12.52 -43.16 10.31
N ALA A 47 -12.09 -44.19 11.05
CA ALA A 47 -12.57 -45.56 10.91
C ALA A 47 -13.91 -45.79 11.64
N LEU A 48 -14.28 -44.90 12.56
CA LEU A 48 -15.54 -45.01 13.30
C LEU A 48 -16.74 -44.59 12.42
N PRO A 49 -17.89 -45.24 12.61
CA PRO A 49 -19.17 -44.76 12.08
C PRO A 49 -19.53 -43.37 12.62
N VAL A 50 -20.28 -42.58 11.84
CA VAL A 50 -20.65 -41.20 12.21
C VAL A 50 -21.49 -41.14 13.50
N ASP A 51 -22.36 -42.12 13.72
CA ASP A 51 -23.15 -42.32 14.94
C ASP A 51 -22.31 -42.58 16.19
N LYS A 52 -21.06 -43.06 16.02
CA LYS A 52 -20.13 -43.38 17.12
C LYS A 52 -19.02 -42.33 17.29
N GLY A 53 -19.20 -41.14 16.73
CA GLY A 53 -18.22 -40.05 16.82
C GLY A 53 -17.18 -40.05 15.71
N GLY A 54 -17.35 -40.90 14.69
CA GLY A 54 -16.62 -40.77 13.45
C GLY A 54 -17.10 -39.58 12.62
N PHE A 55 -16.34 -39.25 11.58
CA PHE A 55 -16.63 -38.08 10.74
C PHE A 55 -16.65 -38.37 9.25
N VAL A 56 -16.43 -39.61 8.84
CA VAL A 56 -16.53 -40.04 7.45
C VAL A 56 -17.74 -40.96 7.32
N ALA A 57 -18.74 -40.52 6.56
CA ALA A 57 -19.89 -41.34 6.22
C ALA A 57 -19.53 -42.31 5.09
N TRP A 58 -18.76 -43.36 5.40
CA TRP A 58 -18.26 -44.32 4.39
C TRP A 58 -19.39 -44.91 3.54
N ASP A 59 -20.49 -45.30 4.16
CA ASP A 59 -21.65 -45.91 3.48
C ASP A 59 -22.35 -44.97 2.49
N ALA A 60 -22.15 -43.66 2.64
CA ALA A 60 -22.73 -42.64 1.77
C ALA A 60 -21.79 -42.22 0.62
N LEU A 61 -20.56 -42.75 0.57
CA LEU A 61 -19.59 -42.38 -0.46
C LEU A 61 -19.80 -43.16 -1.77
N PRO A 62 -19.54 -42.54 -2.93
CA PRO A 62 -19.59 -43.25 -4.21
C PRO A 62 -18.60 -44.42 -4.26
N THR A 63 -18.98 -45.52 -4.91
CA THR A 63 -18.13 -46.72 -5.09
C THR A 63 -16.72 -46.42 -5.60
N PRO A 64 -16.50 -45.52 -6.59
CA PRO A 64 -15.15 -45.18 -7.05
C PRO A 64 -14.27 -44.52 -5.98
N VAL A 65 -14.86 -43.91 -4.96
CA VAL A 65 -14.13 -43.32 -3.82
C VAL A 65 -13.82 -44.41 -2.79
N LEU A 66 -14.74 -45.33 -2.54
CA LEU A 66 -14.54 -46.47 -1.64
C LEU A 66 -13.40 -47.37 -2.10
N GLU A 67 -13.24 -47.60 -3.40
CA GLU A 67 -12.11 -48.35 -3.97
C GLU A 67 -10.73 -47.73 -3.62
N LEU A 68 -10.68 -46.42 -3.37
CA LEU A 68 -9.43 -45.75 -2.96
C LEU A 68 -9.07 -46.02 -1.49
N PHE A 69 -10.06 -46.44 -0.68
CA PHE A 69 -9.98 -46.65 0.77
C PHE A 69 -10.58 -48.02 1.16
N PRO A 70 -9.93 -49.13 0.78
CA PRO A 70 -10.47 -50.48 1.02
C PRO A 70 -10.65 -50.82 2.51
N ASP A 71 -9.84 -50.21 3.37
CA ASP A 71 -9.89 -50.41 4.82
C ASP A 71 -10.93 -49.51 5.54
N LEU A 72 -11.71 -48.70 4.79
CA LEU A 72 -12.67 -47.72 5.34
C LEU A 72 -12.07 -46.84 6.44
N ARG A 73 -10.82 -46.41 6.23
CA ARG A 73 -10.08 -45.54 7.14
C ARG A 73 -9.18 -44.60 6.35
N LEU A 74 -8.76 -43.52 6.98
CA LEU A 74 -7.77 -42.58 6.47
C LEU A 74 -6.40 -42.87 7.10
N PRO A 75 -5.46 -43.53 6.39
CA PRO A 75 -4.15 -43.82 6.95
C PRO A 75 -3.41 -42.54 7.35
N HIS A 76 -2.81 -42.51 8.54
CA HIS A 76 -2.08 -41.36 9.07
C HIS A 76 -0.99 -40.83 8.11
N THR A 77 -0.33 -41.70 7.35
CA THR A 77 0.67 -41.31 6.34
C THR A 77 0.06 -40.51 5.19
N ASN A 78 -1.16 -40.84 4.77
CA ASN A 78 -1.90 -40.07 3.76
C ASN A 78 -2.43 -38.76 4.34
N LEU A 79 -2.93 -38.78 5.59
CA LEU A 79 -3.38 -37.57 6.30
C LEU A 79 -2.26 -36.54 6.42
N HIS A 80 -1.10 -36.96 6.91
CA HIS A 80 0.08 -36.11 7.05
C HIS A 80 0.51 -35.51 5.71
N ARG A 81 0.63 -36.35 4.68
CA ARG A 81 1.04 -35.91 3.34
C ARG A 81 0.04 -34.94 2.70
N TRP A 82 -1.25 -35.17 2.89
CA TRP A 82 -2.28 -34.27 2.41
C TRP A 82 -2.24 -32.92 3.13
N TYR A 83 -2.07 -32.93 4.46
CA TYR A 83 -2.01 -31.72 5.27
C TYR A 83 -0.78 -30.85 4.92
N ASP A 84 0.41 -31.45 4.82
CA ASP A 84 1.62 -30.76 4.35
C ASP A 84 1.36 -30.07 2.98
N LEU A 85 0.92 -30.85 1.99
CA LEU A 85 0.76 -30.35 0.61
C LEU A 85 -0.38 -29.34 0.42
N ARG A 86 -1.48 -29.46 1.16
CA ARG A 86 -2.70 -28.68 0.93
C ARG A 86 -2.92 -27.58 1.95
N VAL A 87 -2.39 -27.71 3.15
CA VAL A 87 -2.58 -26.75 4.24
C VAL A 87 -1.28 -25.98 4.45
N GLU A 88 -0.19 -26.65 4.81
CA GLU A 88 1.06 -25.96 5.16
C GLU A 88 1.72 -25.29 3.96
N GLN A 89 1.79 -25.96 2.81
CA GLN A 89 2.36 -25.38 1.59
C GLN A 89 1.50 -24.23 1.03
N VAL A 90 0.17 -24.32 1.16
CA VAL A 90 -0.72 -23.23 0.74
C VAL A 90 -0.58 -22.04 1.68
N GLN A 91 -0.51 -22.26 2.99
CA GLN A 91 -0.23 -21.21 3.98
C GLN A 91 1.14 -20.56 3.73
N ALA A 92 2.17 -21.34 3.43
CA ALA A 92 3.49 -20.82 3.07
C ALA A 92 3.47 -20.00 1.77
N GLU A 93 2.68 -20.40 0.76
CA GLU A 93 2.47 -19.60 -0.46
C GLU A 93 1.75 -18.27 -0.14
N VAL A 94 0.75 -18.28 0.73
CA VAL A 94 0.05 -17.06 1.18
C VAL A 94 1.00 -16.12 1.92
N LEU A 95 1.82 -16.63 2.83
CA LEU A 95 2.83 -15.84 3.55
C LEU A 95 3.87 -15.25 2.60
N ASN A 96 4.36 -16.03 1.63
CA ASN A 96 5.28 -15.52 0.59
C ASN A 96 4.64 -14.43 -0.27
N ARG A 97 3.36 -14.57 -0.64
CA ARG A 97 2.61 -13.51 -1.36
C ARG A 97 2.48 -12.25 -0.51
N ALA A 98 2.21 -12.38 0.79
CA ALA A 98 2.14 -11.25 1.71
C ALA A 98 3.49 -10.52 1.84
N GLN A 99 4.61 -11.26 1.87
CA GLN A 99 5.95 -10.67 1.86
C GLN A 99 6.26 -9.97 0.54
N GLN A 100 5.86 -10.54 -0.60
CA GLN A 100 6.00 -9.86 -1.91
C GLN A 100 5.20 -8.56 -1.96
N ALA A 101 3.97 -8.55 -1.45
CA ALA A 101 3.17 -7.33 -1.34
C ALA A 101 3.84 -6.25 -0.49
N ARG A 102 4.49 -6.65 0.63
CA ARG A 102 5.29 -5.72 1.45
C ARG A 102 6.48 -5.15 0.70
N LYS A 103 7.25 -5.98 -0.01
CA LYS A 103 8.39 -5.50 -0.83
C LYS A 103 7.96 -4.52 -1.91
N ILE A 104 6.79 -4.76 -2.51
CA ILE A 104 6.19 -3.84 -3.48
C ILE A 104 5.87 -2.51 -2.80
N ALA A 105 5.19 -2.53 -1.65
CA ALA A 105 4.91 -1.32 -0.85
C ALA A 105 6.18 -0.58 -0.40
N GLU A 106 7.24 -1.29 0.00
CA GLU A 106 8.55 -0.71 0.33
C GLU A 106 9.22 -0.08 -0.88
N ALA A 107 9.17 -0.73 -2.05
CA ALA A 107 9.68 -0.17 -3.30
C ALA A 107 8.93 1.10 -3.72
N PHE A 108 7.62 1.17 -3.45
CA PHE A 108 6.82 2.38 -3.64
C PHE A 108 7.19 3.49 -2.66
N ALA A 109 7.43 3.15 -1.39
CA ALA A 109 7.83 4.13 -0.37
C ALA A 109 9.25 4.68 -0.60
N ALA A 110 10.14 3.88 -1.22
CA ALA A 110 11.51 4.28 -1.53
C ALA A 110 11.64 5.06 -2.84
N ALA A 111 10.69 4.92 -3.78
CA ALA A 111 10.67 5.65 -5.04
C ALA A 111 10.07 7.04 -4.83
N ASP A 112 10.88 7.92 -4.25
CA ASP A 112 10.53 9.30 -3.95
C ASP A 112 9.98 10.06 -5.18
N LEU A 113 9.05 10.97 -4.90
CA LEU A 113 7.89 11.32 -5.73
C LEU A 113 8.12 12.29 -6.90
N GLU A 114 9.35 12.47 -7.38
CA GLU A 114 9.62 13.59 -8.29
C GLU A 114 9.79 13.24 -9.78
N ASN A 115 10.13 12.00 -10.17
CA ASN A 115 10.26 11.63 -11.61
C ASN A 115 10.19 10.11 -11.92
N SER A 116 9.73 9.26 -11.00
CA SER A 116 9.78 7.79 -11.15
C SER A 116 8.55 7.15 -11.81
N ASN A 117 7.54 7.95 -12.18
CA ASN A 117 6.19 7.47 -12.46
C ASN A 117 6.13 6.40 -13.56
N ASP A 118 6.81 6.56 -14.69
CA ASP A 118 6.55 5.64 -15.82
C ASP A 118 7.28 4.30 -15.68
N ALA A 119 8.54 4.30 -15.24
CA ALA A 119 9.31 3.06 -15.10
C ALA A 119 8.79 2.17 -13.98
N VAL A 120 8.42 2.76 -12.84
CA VAL A 120 7.90 2.02 -11.68
C VAL A 120 6.47 1.55 -11.95
N MET A 121 5.63 2.39 -12.56
CA MET A 121 4.28 1.97 -12.95
C MET A 121 4.32 0.89 -14.04
N ASN A 122 5.25 0.95 -15.00
CA ASN A 122 5.42 -0.10 -15.99
C ASN A 122 5.93 -1.41 -15.37
N ALA A 123 6.91 -1.35 -14.45
CA ALA A 123 7.38 -2.54 -13.74
C ALA A 123 6.28 -3.18 -12.87
N ALA A 124 5.52 -2.36 -12.12
CA ALA A 124 4.40 -2.83 -11.32
C ALA A 124 3.29 -3.43 -12.20
N ARG A 125 2.99 -2.76 -13.32
CA ARG A 125 2.05 -3.24 -14.34
C ARG A 125 2.48 -4.58 -14.92
N ASP A 126 3.72 -4.74 -15.34
CA ASP A 126 4.24 -5.97 -15.95
C ASP A 126 4.24 -7.14 -14.97
N ILE A 127 4.61 -6.91 -13.72
CA ILE A 127 4.56 -7.93 -12.66
C ILE A 127 3.11 -8.36 -12.39
N ILE A 128 2.18 -7.41 -12.34
CA ILE A 128 0.77 -7.70 -12.08
C ILE A 128 0.11 -8.39 -13.29
N PHE A 129 0.40 -7.98 -14.52
CA PHE A 129 -0.08 -8.66 -15.72
C PHE A 129 0.52 -10.05 -15.85
N GLY A 130 1.81 -10.24 -15.56
CA GLY A 130 2.43 -11.56 -15.50
C GLY A 130 1.83 -12.47 -14.42
N LEU A 131 1.35 -11.89 -13.31
CA LEU A 131 0.56 -12.59 -12.30
C LEU A 131 -0.84 -12.94 -12.81
N MET A 132 -1.52 -12.05 -13.53
CA MET A 132 -2.86 -12.29 -14.10
C MET A 132 -2.87 -13.33 -15.22
N GLU A 133 -1.84 -13.38 -16.07
CA GLU A 133 -1.72 -14.37 -17.15
C GLU A 133 -1.54 -15.79 -16.63
N ARG A 134 -0.88 -15.96 -15.48
CA ARG A 134 -0.56 -17.26 -14.88
C ARG A 134 -1.55 -17.70 -13.79
N ALA A 135 -2.59 -16.90 -13.56
CA ALA A 135 -3.52 -17.03 -12.44
C ALA A 135 -4.88 -17.61 -12.84
N ASP A 136 -5.47 -18.38 -11.94
CA ASP A 136 -6.89 -18.72 -11.93
C ASP A 136 -7.78 -17.51 -11.60
N ASP A 137 -9.07 -17.59 -11.89
CA ASP A 137 -9.99 -16.42 -11.83
C ASP A 137 -10.05 -15.75 -10.45
N GLY A 138 -9.89 -16.51 -9.36
CA GLY A 138 -9.79 -15.94 -8.01
C GLY A 138 -8.52 -15.10 -7.81
N SER A 139 -7.39 -15.52 -8.35
CA SER A 139 -6.12 -14.79 -8.26
C SER A 139 -6.13 -13.52 -9.12
N ARG A 140 -6.90 -13.48 -10.22
CA ARG A 140 -7.12 -12.27 -11.03
C ARG A 140 -7.87 -11.17 -10.27
N MET A 141 -8.87 -11.54 -9.46
CA MET A 141 -9.63 -10.57 -8.66
C MET A 141 -8.77 -9.91 -7.56
N TYR A 142 -7.83 -10.66 -6.98
CA TYR A 142 -6.87 -10.10 -6.02
C TYR A 142 -5.86 -9.17 -6.70
N ALA A 143 -5.40 -9.51 -7.90
CA ALA A 143 -4.54 -8.64 -8.70
C ALA A 143 -5.22 -7.30 -9.05
N SER A 144 -6.51 -7.33 -9.41
CA SER A 144 -7.28 -6.09 -9.67
C SER A 144 -7.47 -5.24 -8.42
N LYS A 145 -7.66 -5.84 -7.24
CA LYS A 145 -7.73 -5.08 -5.97
C LYS A 145 -6.38 -4.43 -5.62
N ALA A 146 -5.28 -5.12 -5.88
CA ALA A 146 -3.94 -4.56 -5.69
C ALA A 146 -3.67 -3.38 -6.63
N LEU A 147 -4.16 -3.42 -7.88
CA LEU A 147 -4.09 -2.29 -8.81
C LEU A 147 -4.90 -1.07 -8.35
N LEU A 148 -6.07 -1.30 -7.76
CA LEU A 148 -6.89 -0.21 -7.22
C LEU A 148 -6.21 0.47 -6.02
N ALA A 149 -5.69 -0.32 -5.08
CA ALA A 149 -4.93 0.22 -3.95
C ALA A 149 -3.67 0.98 -4.42
N LEU A 150 -3.00 0.48 -5.46
CA LEU A 150 -1.88 1.19 -6.10
C LEU A 150 -2.32 2.54 -6.69
N ALA A 151 -3.45 2.57 -7.40
CA ALA A 151 -3.97 3.80 -7.99
C ALA A 151 -4.32 4.85 -6.92
N GLU A 152 -4.86 4.44 -5.78
CA GLU A 152 -5.19 5.33 -4.66
C GLU A 152 -3.93 5.97 -4.05
N VAL A 153 -2.89 5.17 -3.78
CA VAL A 153 -1.61 5.67 -3.23
C VAL A 153 -0.96 6.67 -4.19
N VAL A 154 -0.95 6.38 -5.50
CA VAL A 154 -0.40 7.29 -6.51
C VAL A 154 -1.21 8.59 -6.62
N GLN A 155 -2.53 8.54 -6.45
CA GLN A 155 -3.35 9.75 -6.44
C GLN A 155 -3.06 10.64 -5.22
N GLU A 156 -2.88 10.04 -4.06
CA GLU A 156 -2.56 10.76 -2.83
C GLU A 156 -1.18 11.43 -2.92
N ALA A 157 -0.22 10.68 -3.45
CA ALA A 157 1.13 11.12 -3.74
C ALA A 157 1.18 12.33 -4.69
N ARG A 158 0.40 12.29 -5.79
CA ARG A 158 0.25 13.45 -6.70
C ARG A 158 -0.39 14.66 -6.04
N LYS A 159 -1.37 14.47 -5.15
CA LYS A 159 -1.98 15.59 -4.41
C LYS A 159 -0.96 16.30 -3.53
N ASN A 160 -0.04 15.55 -2.92
CA ASN A 160 1.02 16.11 -2.09
C ASN A 160 2.04 16.91 -2.92
N ASP A 161 2.51 16.38 -4.06
CA ASP A 161 3.40 17.11 -4.97
C ASP A 161 2.77 18.43 -5.46
N ILE A 162 1.49 18.42 -5.84
CA ILE A 162 0.77 19.65 -6.21
C ILE A 162 0.76 20.66 -5.05
N ARG A 163 0.59 20.18 -3.81
CA ARG A 163 0.57 21.03 -2.62
C ARG A 163 1.95 21.64 -2.35
N GLU A 164 3.02 20.88 -2.51
CA GLU A 164 4.40 21.36 -2.38
C GLU A 164 4.73 22.42 -3.44
N ARG A 165 4.32 22.20 -4.69
CA ARG A 165 4.47 23.21 -5.75
C ARG A 165 3.69 24.48 -5.44
N GLN A 166 2.51 24.37 -4.84
CA GLN A 166 1.74 25.52 -4.38
C GLN A 166 2.48 26.30 -3.30
N VAL A 167 3.05 25.61 -2.31
CA VAL A 167 3.87 26.23 -1.26
C VAL A 167 5.08 26.96 -1.87
N ALA A 168 5.78 26.33 -2.81
CA ALA A 168 6.92 26.96 -3.50
C ALA A 168 6.53 28.22 -4.30
N VAL A 169 5.34 28.23 -4.91
CA VAL A 169 4.81 29.43 -5.58
C VAL A 169 4.49 30.54 -4.57
N ASP A 170 3.91 30.19 -3.44
CA ASP A 170 3.55 31.17 -2.41
C ASP A 170 4.80 31.75 -1.71
N GLU A 171 5.85 30.95 -1.49
CA GLU A 171 7.16 31.45 -1.05
C GLU A 171 7.77 32.45 -2.04
N ARG A 172 7.66 32.19 -3.35
CA ARG A 172 8.14 33.15 -4.38
C ARG A 172 7.35 34.46 -4.35
N LYS A 173 6.04 34.40 -4.12
CA LYS A 173 5.21 35.62 -3.96
C LYS A 173 5.62 36.40 -2.72
N LEU A 174 5.85 35.72 -1.59
CA LEU A 174 6.34 36.34 -0.36
C LEU A 174 7.66 37.09 -0.58
N LYS A 175 8.65 36.44 -1.21
CA LYS A 175 9.92 37.10 -1.55
C LYS A 175 9.75 38.31 -2.47
N ALA A 176 8.82 38.25 -3.42
CA ALA A 176 8.54 39.39 -4.30
C ALA A 176 7.89 40.56 -3.54
N LEU A 177 7.05 40.28 -2.54
CA LEU A 177 6.48 41.29 -1.65
C LEU A 177 7.55 41.91 -0.77
N GLU A 178 8.42 41.11 -0.15
CA GLU A 178 9.55 41.59 0.66
C GLU A 178 10.48 42.51 -0.15
N ALA A 179 10.85 42.09 -1.37
CA ALA A 179 11.69 42.91 -2.25
C ALA A 179 11.02 44.24 -2.62
N ARG A 180 9.69 44.24 -2.80
CA ARG A 180 8.92 45.46 -3.06
C ARG A 180 8.93 46.38 -1.84
N GLU A 181 8.71 45.85 -0.65
CA GLU A 181 8.78 46.64 0.59
C GLU A 181 10.18 47.23 0.80
N GLU A 182 11.23 46.46 0.57
CA GLU A 182 12.61 46.93 0.71
C GLU A 182 12.92 48.08 -0.26
N LEU A 183 12.47 47.98 -1.52
CA LEU A 183 12.58 49.05 -2.50
C LEU A 183 11.84 50.31 -2.06
N THR A 184 10.68 50.14 -1.43
CA THR A 184 9.88 51.24 -0.89
C THR A 184 10.60 51.90 0.29
N ARG A 185 11.19 51.09 1.18
CA ARG A 185 12.00 51.56 2.31
C ARG A 185 13.24 52.33 1.86
N ARG A 186 13.98 51.84 0.86
CA ARG A 186 15.15 52.55 0.30
C ARG A 186 14.79 53.88 -0.34
N LYS A 187 13.65 53.96 -1.04
CA LYS A 187 13.15 55.24 -1.59
C LYS A 187 12.83 56.22 -0.47
N LEU A 188 12.19 55.75 0.60
CA LEU A 188 11.92 56.56 1.78
C LEU A 188 13.19 57.04 2.47
N GLU A 189 14.16 56.16 2.70
CA GLU A 189 15.47 56.52 3.27
C GLU A 189 16.21 57.55 2.41
N ALA A 190 16.23 57.38 1.08
CA ALA A 190 16.87 58.34 0.19
C ALA A 190 16.18 59.73 0.17
N GLU A 191 14.86 59.76 0.31
CA GLU A 191 14.09 61.01 0.40
C GLU A 191 14.26 61.69 1.75
N THR A 192 14.26 60.94 2.87
CA THR A 192 14.54 61.49 4.19
C THR A 192 15.98 62.01 4.29
N GLU A 193 16.94 61.35 3.65
CA GLU A 193 18.34 61.83 3.60
C GLU A 193 18.49 63.10 2.75
N LYS A 194 17.76 63.22 1.62
CA LYS A 194 17.70 64.46 0.82
C LYS A 194 17.05 65.59 1.60
N ALA A 195 15.96 65.31 2.32
CA ALA A 195 15.32 66.28 3.20
C ALA A 195 16.26 66.73 4.33
N ALA A 196 16.97 65.80 4.97
CA ALA A 196 17.98 66.09 5.99
C ALA A 196 19.12 66.97 5.44
N LYS A 197 19.60 66.71 4.22
CA LYS A 197 20.62 67.55 3.54
C LYS A 197 20.11 68.95 3.17
N LYS A 198 18.82 69.10 2.87
CA LYS A 198 18.20 70.42 2.67
C LYS A 198 18.02 71.16 4.01
N LEU A 199 17.72 70.42 5.09
CA LEU A 199 17.59 70.93 6.45
C LEU A 199 18.92 71.49 6.96
N SER A 200 20.04 70.78 6.75
CA SER A 200 21.37 71.23 7.15
C SER A 200 21.88 72.45 6.36
N LYS A 201 21.35 72.69 5.16
CA LYS A 201 21.64 73.87 4.32
C LYS A 201 20.68 75.05 4.57
N GLY A 202 19.73 74.93 5.50
CA GLY A 202 18.76 75.98 5.83
C GLY A 202 17.73 76.27 4.73
N GLN A 203 17.53 75.38 3.75
CA GLN A 203 16.65 75.56 2.60
C GLN A 203 15.42 74.63 2.65
N LEU A 204 14.97 74.23 3.83
CA LEU A 204 13.82 73.36 3.98
C LEU A 204 12.52 74.19 3.95
N THR A 205 11.64 73.92 2.99
CA THR A 205 10.35 74.60 2.87
C THR A 205 9.23 73.79 3.55
N PRO A 206 8.16 74.44 4.06
CA PRO A 206 6.98 73.74 4.60
C PRO A 206 6.30 72.81 3.57
N GLU A 207 6.34 73.18 2.29
CA GLU A 207 5.84 72.35 1.20
C GLU A 207 6.65 71.06 0.98
N ASP A 208 7.98 71.12 1.16
CA ASP A 208 8.84 69.93 1.09
C ASP A 208 8.52 68.94 2.22
N LEU A 209 8.19 69.43 3.43
CA LEU A 209 7.73 68.59 4.54
C LEU A 209 6.35 67.99 4.29
N GLY A 210 5.43 68.78 3.73
CA GLY A 210 4.09 68.32 3.36
C GLY A 210 4.09 67.21 2.31
N ARG A 211 4.90 67.33 1.25
CA ARG A 211 5.06 66.28 0.24
C ARG A 211 5.64 65.00 0.80
N LEU A 212 6.58 65.11 1.74
CA LEU A 212 7.20 63.95 2.38
C LEU A 212 6.21 63.24 3.30
N ALA A 213 5.40 63.99 4.06
CA ALA A 213 4.34 63.43 4.89
C ALA A 213 3.22 62.74 4.07
N GLU A 214 2.83 63.33 2.94
CA GLU A 214 1.81 62.77 2.05
C GLU A 214 2.28 61.48 1.38
N ARG A 215 3.53 61.42 0.91
CA ARG A 215 4.08 60.21 0.27
C ARG A 215 4.43 59.10 1.25
N THR A 216 4.87 59.45 2.46
CA THR A 216 5.35 58.47 3.44
C THR A 216 4.22 57.89 4.29
N PHE A 217 3.25 58.74 4.66
CA PHE A 217 2.20 58.38 5.60
C PHE A 217 0.78 58.53 5.02
N GLY A 218 0.65 58.98 3.77
CA GLY A 218 -0.67 59.26 3.17
C GLY A 218 -1.38 60.47 3.78
N LEU A 219 -0.66 61.30 4.55
CA LEU A 219 -1.23 62.44 5.27
C LEU A 219 -1.23 63.67 4.35
N LYS A 220 -2.42 64.16 4.01
CA LYS A 220 -2.55 65.39 3.20
C LYS A 220 -1.84 66.56 3.89
N PRO A 221 -1.17 67.45 3.13
CA PRO A 221 -0.47 68.59 3.71
C PRO A 221 -1.45 69.48 4.47
N VAL A 222 -1.10 69.84 5.70
CA VAL A 222 -1.88 70.78 6.51
C VAL A 222 -1.75 72.15 5.87
N ALA A 223 -2.85 72.66 5.31
CA ALA A 223 -2.90 74.00 4.75
C ALA A 223 -2.68 75.01 5.89
N THR A 224 -1.51 75.63 5.96
CA THR A 224 -1.32 76.84 6.76
C THR A 224 -2.03 77.99 6.04
N HIS A 225 -3.23 78.31 6.51
CA HIS A 225 -3.86 79.59 6.23
C HIS A 225 -3.00 80.70 6.85
N GLY A 226 -2.69 81.72 6.05
CA GLY A 226 -2.02 82.95 6.49
C GLY A 226 -2.89 83.84 7.36
#